data_AF-A0A512BCQ1-F1
#
_entry.id   AF-A0A512BCQ1-F1
#
_cell.length_a   1.000
_cell.length_b   1.000
_cell.length_c   1.000
_cell.angle_alpha   90.00
_cell.angle_beta   90.00
_cell.angle_gamma   90.00
#
_symmetry.space_group_name_H-M   'P 1'
#
loop_
_entity.id
_entity.type
_entity.pdbx_description
1 polymer ?
#
loop_
_entity_poly.entity_id
_entity_poly.type
_entity_poly.pdbx_seq_one_letter_code
_entity_poly.pdbx_strand_id
1 'polypeptide(L)'
;MPATVLADPIASIPKRRMRSLLKDPVKTAEAVNLVYMSDTKPGISRVKVENGFEYYYQGKKVTDDETLLRIKHLVIPPAWEQVWICPLENGHLQVTGVDTKNRKQYKYHASWNALRNHTKFYRLYQFGTVIPSLRLQMEKDLSLPGLPLPKVLATVVSVMERTNIRVGNCTYEKANGSYGITTMKDQHVKVQGASIKFSFKGKKGVYHDIDIKSKKLASIVKKCQDIPGKELFQYYDENGQRRDIDSGMVNDYIKGLTNGNFTAKDLRTWSGTVQALLAFKELGLSDTQTQTKRNIVQALDMVSKALGNTRTVCKKYYVHPLIIGLYETKSIEKYLRDLDKIEEDDDKSGLTKEEKILMNILKSN
;
A
#
# COMPACT_ATOMS: atom_id res chain seq x y z
N MET A 1 25.14 30.98 2.34
CA MET A 1 25.89 29.74 2.64
C MET A 1 25.22 28.59 1.92
N PRO A 2 25.94 27.80 1.10
CA PRO A 2 25.32 26.76 0.30
C PRO A 2 24.84 25.65 1.23
N ALA A 3 23.58 25.25 1.09
CA ALA A 3 23.00 24.13 1.80
C ALA A 3 23.79 22.87 1.42
N THR A 4 24.59 22.39 2.37
CA THR A 4 25.23 21.08 2.31
C THR A 4 24.12 20.05 2.10
N VAL A 5 24.10 19.43 0.91
CA VAL A 5 23.25 18.27 0.65
C VAL A 5 23.74 17.19 1.60
N LEU A 6 23.09 17.05 2.75
CA LEU A 6 23.33 15.94 3.68
C LEU A 6 23.17 14.65 2.86
N ALA A 7 24.28 13.92 2.71
CA ALA A 7 24.30 12.63 2.04
C ALA A 7 23.16 11.76 2.58
N ASP A 8 22.37 11.15 1.69
CA ASP A 8 21.18 10.39 2.07
C ASP A 8 21.59 9.28 3.06
N PRO A 9 21.29 9.41 4.37
CA PRO A 9 21.80 8.50 5.40
C PRO A 9 21.23 7.07 5.24
N ILE A 10 20.27 6.91 4.33
CA ILE A 10 19.64 5.64 3.98
C ILE A 10 20.43 4.89 2.91
N ALA A 11 21.13 5.60 2.02
CA ALA A 11 21.90 5.00 0.93
C ALA A 11 23.13 4.21 1.43
N SER A 12 23.60 4.50 2.64
CA SER A 12 24.76 3.84 3.26
C SER A 12 24.42 2.58 4.05
N ILE A 13 23.13 2.24 4.23
CA ILE A 13 22.73 1.06 5.02
C ILE A 13 22.89 -0.21 4.18
N PRO A 14 23.75 -1.17 4.56
CA PRO A 14 23.91 -2.41 3.79
C PRO A 14 22.62 -3.23 3.73
N LYS A 15 22.31 -3.82 2.58
CA LYS A 15 21.07 -4.60 2.35
C LYS A 15 20.82 -5.69 3.40
N ARG A 16 21.90 -6.34 3.89
CA ARG A 16 21.81 -7.36 4.95
C ARG A 16 21.26 -6.77 6.25
N ARG A 17 21.65 -5.54 6.60
CA ARG A 17 21.17 -4.82 7.77
C ARG A 17 19.71 -4.37 7.58
N MET A 18 19.30 -3.99 6.38
CA MET A 18 17.92 -3.55 6.12
C MET A 18 16.84 -4.60 6.46
N ARG A 19 17.15 -5.89 6.33
CA ARG A 19 16.23 -6.98 6.68
C ARG A 19 15.97 -7.10 8.18
N SER A 20 16.98 -6.88 9.03
CA SER A 20 16.80 -6.93 10.47
C SER A 20 16.06 -5.69 10.99
N LEU A 21 16.30 -4.53 10.38
CA LEU A 21 15.59 -3.29 10.71
C LEU A 21 14.07 -3.45 10.52
N LEU A 22 13.64 -4.04 9.40
CA LEU A 22 12.21 -4.20 9.07
C LEU A 22 11.35 -4.88 10.15
N LYS A 23 11.93 -5.79 10.93
CA LYS A 23 11.21 -6.54 11.97
C LYS A 23 11.20 -5.84 13.32
N ASP A 24 12.08 -4.87 13.51
CA ASP A 24 12.33 -4.24 14.80
C ASP A 24 12.23 -2.71 14.66
N PRO A 25 11.08 -2.13 15.08
CA PRO A 25 10.87 -0.68 15.03
C PRO A 25 11.90 0.11 15.84
N VAL A 26 12.47 -0.47 16.90
CA VAL A 26 13.49 0.18 17.73
C VAL A 26 14.80 0.25 16.96
N LYS A 27 15.28 -0.88 16.43
CA LYS A 27 16.50 -0.90 15.60
C LYS A 27 16.36 -0.03 14.36
N THR A 28 15.17 0.02 13.77
CA THR A 28 14.87 0.93 12.64
C THR A 28 15.11 2.38 13.02
N ALA A 29 14.69 2.80 14.22
CA ALA A 29 14.87 4.18 14.68
C ALA A 29 16.36 4.44 14.89
N GLU A 30 17.06 3.54 15.59
CA GLU A 30 18.50 3.64 15.87
C GLU A 30 19.34 3.74 14.59
N ALA A 31 18.98 3.00 13.53
CA ALA A 31 19.71 3.01 12.26
C ALA A 31 19.74 4.38 11.55
N VAL A 32 18.86 5.30 11.93
CA VAL A 32 18.84 6.69 11.45
C VAL A 32 19.00 7.69 12.60
N ASN A 33 19.63 7.26 13.69
CA ASN A 33 19.90 8.06 14.90
C ASN A 33 18.64 8.65 15.55
N LEU A 34 17.52 7.91 15.49
CA LEU A 34 16.26 8.29 16.12
C LEU A 34 15.95 7.41 17.34
N VAL A 35 15.18 7.97 18.27
CA VAL A 35 14.70 7.27 19.46
C VAL A 35 13.29 6.72 19.22
N TYR A 36 13.08 5.45 19.57
CA TYR A 36 11.74 4.86 19.51
C TYR A 36 10.86 5.40 20.67
N MET A 37 9.76 6.06 20.34
CA MET A 37 8.86 6.77 21.25
C MET A 37 7.41 6.33 21.05
N SER A 38 6.65 6.24 22.12
CA SER A 38 5.21 5.97 22.10
C SER A 38 4.48 7.14 22.75
N ASP A 39 3.28 7.43 22.27
CA ASP A 39 2.41 8.46 22.81
C ASP A 39 1.72 8.07 24.13
N THR A 40 2.03 6.88 24.65
CA THR A 40 1.72 6.47 26.02
C THR A 40 2.72 7.02 27.04
N LYS A 41 3.89 7.48 26.58
CA LYS A 41 4.89 8.12 27.45
C LYS A 41 4.54 9.60 27.67
N PRO A 42 5.05 10.24 28.75
CA PRO A 42 4.89 11.68 28.94
C PRO A 42 5.35 12.47 27.72
N GLY A 43 4.50 13.37 27.24
CA GLY A 43 4.79 14.25 26.12
C GLY A 43 4.19 15.63 26.35
N ILE A 44 4.47 16.54 25.41
CA ILE A 44 3.97 17.90 25.44
C ILE A 44 2.51 17.87 24.96
N SER A 45 1.58 18.30 25.81
CA SER A 45 0.17 18.45 25.44
C SER A 45 -0.08 19.84 24.84
N ARG A 46 -1.04 19.91 23.92
CA ARG A 46 -1.51 21.17 23.33
C ARG A 46 -2.89 21.52 23.89
N VAL A 47 -3.02 22.70 24.47
CA VAL A 47 -4.27 23.24 25.01
C VAL A 47 -4.70 24.44 24.17
N LYS A 48 -5.98 24.49 23.79
CA LYS A 48 -6.54 25.63 23.04
C LYS A 48 -6.89 26.75 24.01
N VAL A 49 -6.46 27.97 23.70
CA VAL A 49 -6.78 29.20 24.45
C VAL A 49 -7.45 30.22 23.51
N GLU A 50 -7.98 31.32 24.04
CA GLU A 50 -8.72 32.34 23.27
C GLU A 50 -7.96 32.79 22.02
N ASN A 51 -6.65 33.04 22.14
CA ASN A 51 -5.77 33.50 21.06
C ASN A 51 -4.67 32.48 20.70
N GLY A 52 -5.05 31.23 20.45
CA GLY A 52 -4.15 30.23 19.85
C GLY A 52 -4.00 28.96 20.68
N PHE A 53 -2.76 28.54 20.89
CA PHE A 53 -2.43 27.29 21.58
C PHE A 53 -1.32 27.49 22.61
N GLU A 54 -1.51 26.90 23.78
CA GLU A 54 -0.48 26.77 24.81
C GLU A 54 0.00 25.32 24.90
N TYR A 55 1.23 25.15 25.33
CA TYR A 55 1.90 23.86 25.39
C TYR A 55 2.34 23.56 26.82
N TYR A 56 2.09 22.33 27.28
CA TYR A 56 2.41 21.91 28.64
C TYR A 56 3.18 20.60 28.64
N TYR A 57 4.22 20.51 29.45
CA TYR A 57 4.96 19.27 29.70
C TYR A 57 4.91 18.96 31.20
N GLN A 58 4.36 17.79 31.56
CA GLN A 58 4.23 17.37 32.96
C GLN A 58 3.59 18.45 33.88
N GLY A 59 2.57 19.14 33.37
CA GLY A 59 1.85 20.20 34.10
C GLY A 59 2.53 21.57 34.10
N LYS A 60 3.76 21.71 33.58
CA LYS A 60 4.45 23.00 33.46
C LYS A 60 4.28 23.58 32.05
N LYS A 61 4.03 24.88 31.96
CA LYS A 61 3.96 25.60 30.69
C LYS A 61 5.32 25.58 30.00
N VAL A 62 5.35 25.24 28.72
CA VAL A 62 6.56 25.25 27.89
C VAL A 62 6.76 26.68 27.38
N THR A 63 7.84 27.31 27.80
CA THR A 63 8.23 28.69 27.41
C THR A 63 9.56 28.74 26.65
N ASP A 64 10.17 27.58 26.42
CA ASP A 64 11.44 27.47 25.69
C ASP A 64 11.24 27.77 24.20
N ASP A 65 11.92 28.80 23.71
CA ASP A 65 11.76 29.31 22.34
C ASP A 65 12.15 28.28 21.28
N GLU A 66 13.20 27.49 21.54
CA GLU A 66 13.66 26.43 20.63
C GLU A 66 12.59 25.34 20.48
N THR A 67 12.02 24.87 21.60
CA THR A 67 10.94 23.90 21.60
C THR A 67 9.68 24.44 20.92
N LEU A 68 9.30 25.70 21.19
CA LEU A 68 8.12 26.33 20.55
C LEU A 68 8.32 26.48 19.04
N LEU A 69 9.51 26.88 18.61
CA LEU A 69 9.87 26.99 17.20
C LEU A 69 9.84 25.61 16.52
N ARG A 70 10.35 24.56 17.16
CA ARG A 70 10.24 23.18 16.66
C ARG A 70 8.79 22.75 16.49
N ILE A 71 7.94 22.99 17.49
CA ILE A 71 6.51 22.65 17.42
C ILE A 71 5.82 23.37 16.25
N LYS A 72 6.16 24.64 16.02
CA LYS A 72 5.63 25.40 14.88
C LYS A 72 6.01 24.76 13.54
N HIS A 73 7.25 24.27 13.39
CA HIS A 73 7.71 23.56 12.19
C HIS A 73 7.03 22.20 11.97
N LEU A 74 6.43 21.59 13.00
CA LEU A 74 5.66 20.35 12.84
C LEU A 74 4.33 20.60 12.09
N VAL A 75 3.88 21.86 11.96
CA VAL A 75 2.64 22.26 11.26
C VAL A 75 1.46 21.37 11.66
N ILE A 76 1.16 21.35 12.97
CA ILE A 76 0.09 20.54 13.53
C ILE A 76 -1.26 21.19 13.21
N PRO A 77 -2.18 20.52 12.49
CA PRO A 77 -3.46 21.12 12.14
C PRO A 77 -4.19 21.66 13.37
N PRO A 78 -4.77 22.88 13.30
CA PRO A 78 -5.42 23.51 14.45
C PRO A 78 -6.68 22.75 14.89
N ALA A 79 -7.33 22.03 13.97
CA ALA A 79 -8.52 21.25 14.25
C ALA A 79 -8.24 19.87 14.88
N TRP A 80 -6.98 19.53 15.17
CA TRP A 80 -6.67 18.30 15.90
C TRP A 80 -6.88 18.49 17.40
N GLU A 81 -7.54 17.53 18.02
CA GLU A 81 -7.78 17.44 19.45
C GLU A 81 -6.88 16.38 20.09
N GLN A 82 -6.80 16.35 21.42
CA GLN A 82 -6.01 15.36 22.19
C GLN A 82 -4.58 15.19 21.64
N VAL A 83 -3.92 16.33 21.37
CA VAL A 83 -2.62 16.33 20.71
C VAL A 83 -1.53 16.03 21.72
N TRP A 84 -0.75 14.99 21.42
CA TRP A 84 0.49 14.63 22.09
C TRP A 84 1.66 14.96 21.17
N ILE A 85 2.67 15.65 21.69
CA ILE A 85 3.88 16.03 20.97
C ILE A 85 5.09 15.44 21.67
N CYS A 86 5.98 14.80 20.91
CA CYS A 86 7.20 14.21 21.45
C CYS A 86 8.12 15.29 22.02
N PRO A 87 8.64 15.11 23.26
CA PRO A 87 9.57 16.06 23.86
C PRO A 87 10.93 16.05 23.16
N LEU A 88 11.34 14.91 22.60
CA LEU A 88 12.63 14.75 21.91
C LEU A 88 12.51 15.11 20.42
N GLU A 89 13.44 15.94 19.92
CA GLU A 89 13.55 16.25 18.49
C GLU A 89 13.86 14.99 17.66
N ASN A 90 14.76 14.13 18.13
CA ASN A 90 15.11 12.88 17.47
C ASN A 90 14.14 11.71 17.77
N GLY A 91 12.95 11.97 18.31
CA GLY A 91 11.91 10.95 18.45
C GLY A 91 11.33 10.54 17.08
N HIS A 92 11.23 9.24 16.80
CA HIS A 92 10.70 8.79 15.50
C HIS A 92 9.22 9.20 15.29
N LEU A 93 8.42 9.15 16.35
CA LEU A 93 7.04 9.63 16.41
C LEU A 93 7.07 11.03 17.01
N GLN A 94 6.65 12.03 16.23
CA GLN A 94 6.72 13.44 16.62
C GLN A 94 5.41 13.95 17.19
N VAL A 95 4.27 13.55 16.62
CA VAL A 95 2.95 14.03 17.05
C VAL A 95 1.93 12.93 16.91
N THR A 96 1.02 12.81 17.86
CA THR A 96 -0.28 12.17 17.68
C THR A 96 -1.41 13.14 18.03
N GLY A 97 -2.59 12.91 17.49
CA GLY A 97 -3.77 13.72 17.77
C GLY A 97 -5.02 13.11 17.13
N VAL A 98 -6.19 13.60 17.48
CA VAL A 98 -7.48 13.15 16.95
C VAL A 98 -7.99 14.21 15.97
N ASP A 99 -8.32 13.81 14.75
CA ASP A 99 -8.86 14.75 13.76
C ASP A 99 -10.38 14.97 13.92
N THR A 100 -10.94 15.89 13.13
CA THR A 100 -12.38 16.21 13.13
C THR A 100 -13.30 15.05 12.74
N LYS A 101 -12.74 13.91 12.30
CA LYS A 101 -13.48 12.67 12.01
C LYS A 101 -13.27 11.63 13.10
N ASN A 102 -12.80 12.04 14.29
CA ASN A 102 -12.49 11.19 15.43
C ASN A 102 -11.46 10.08 15.11
N ARG A 103 -10.48 10.38 14.25
CA ARG A 103 -9.41 9.43 13.89
C ARG A 103 -8.10 9.86 14.49
N LYS A 104 -7.40 8.90 15.09
CA LYS A 104 -6.02 9.11 15.54
C LYS A 104 -5.08 9.30 14.34
N GLN A 105 -4.42 10.45 14.31
CA GLN A 105 -3.45 10.87 13.31
C GLN A 105 -2.05 10.87 13.91
N TYR A 106 -1.05 10.73 13.04
CA TYR A 106 0.35 10.60 13.41
C TYR A 106 1.22 11.49 12.50
N LYS A 107 2.22 12.15 13.08
CA LYS A 107 3.34 12.73 12.35
C LYS A 107 4.63 12.06 12.83
N TYR A 108 5.44 11.62 11.89
CA TYR A 108 6.73 10.97 12.15
C TYR A 108 7.87 11.85 11.65
N HIS A 109 9.06 11.65 12.23
CA HIS A 109 10.30 12.27 11.79
C HIS A 109 10.57 11.98 10.29
N ALA A 110 11.18 12.94 9.58
CA ALA A 110 11.43 12.82 8.14
C ALA A 110 12.31 11.60 7.80
N SER A 111 13.40 11.40 8.54
CA SER A 111 14.31 10.25 8.38
C SER A 111 13.61 8.91 8.65
N TRP A 112 12.69 8.83 9.63
CA TRP A 112 11.89 7.64 9.86
C TRP A 112 11.01 7.32 8.65
N ASN A 113 10.30 8.32 8.13
CA ASN A 113 9.46 8.16 6.95
C ASN A 113 10.29 7.73 5.73
N ALA A 114 11.45 8.34 5.51
CA ALA A 114 12.34 8.03 4.41
C ALA A 114 12.87 6.58 4.53
N LEU A 115 13.35 6.17 5.71
CA LEU A 115 13.84 4.80 5.93
C LEU A 115 12.72 3.76 5.80
N ARG A 116 11.54 4.01 6.38
CA ARG A 116 10.37 3.11 6.24
C ARG A 116 9.90 3.04 4.79
N ASN A 117 10.00 4.13 4.04
CA ASN A 117 9.71 4.14 2.62
C ASN A 117 10.76 3.39 1.80
N HIS A 118 12.02 3.39 2.18
CA HIS A 118 13.06 2.63 1.49
C HIS A 118 12.94 1.14 1.82
N THR A 119 12.89 0.79 3.11
CA THR A 119 12.81 -0.59 3.60
C THR A 119 11.58 -1.35 3.12
N LYS A 120 10.41 -0.71 2.94
CA LYS A 120 9.21 -1.39 2.42
C LYS A 120 9.46 -2.06 1.06
N PHE A 121 10.32 -1.47 0.23
CA PHE A 121 10.63 -1.99 -1.10
C PHE A 121 11.59 -3.19 -1.05
N TYR A 122 12.43 -3.30 -0.02
CA TYR A 122 13.31 -4.48 0.18
C TYR A 122 12.54 -5.77 0.49
N ARG A 123 11.30 -5.66 0.98
CA ARG A 123 10.42 -6.82 1.17
C ARG A 123 9.75 -7.26 -0.11
N LEU A 124 9.82 -6.47 -1.19
CA LEU A 124 9.12 -6.77 -2.43
C LEU A 124 9.68 -8.02 -3.11
N TYR A 125 11.00 -8.25 -3.04
CA TYR A 125 11.59 -9.52 -3.49
C TYR A 125 11.04 -10.71 -2.71
N GLN A 126 11.00 -10.62 -1.38
CA GLN A 126 10.44 -11.68 -0.52
C GLN A 126 8.95 -11.90 -0.83
N PHE A 127 8.21 -10.84 -1.12
CA PHE A 127 6.82 -10.95 -1.55
C PHE A 127 6.72 -11.76 -2.85
N GLY A 128 7.53 -11.43 -3.87
CA GLY A 128 7.56 -12.20 -5.11
C GLY A 128 7.93 -13.68 -4.92
N THR A 129 8.75 -14.03 -3.92
CA THR A 129 9.03 -15.45 -3.62
C THR A 129 7.84 -16.23 -3.08
N VAL A 130 6.85 -15.57 -2.45
CA VAL A 130 5.69 -16.24 -1.84
C VAL A 130 4.43 -16.19 -2.70
N ILE A 131 4.41 -15.40 -3.78
CA ILE A 131 3.26 -15.32 -4.70
C ILE A 131 2.87 -16.69 -5.28
N PRO A 132 3.82 -17.55 -5.73
CA PRO A 132 3.43 -18.86 -6.27
C PRO A 132 2.71 -19.74 -5.26
N SER A 133 3.20 -19.83 -4.02
CA SER A 133 2.54 -20.60 -2.95
C SER A 133 1.20 -19.99 -2.54
N LEU A 134 1.11 -18.66 -2.52
CA LEU A 134 -0.14 -17.93 -2.28
C LEU A 134 -1.19 -18.28 -3.33
N ARG A 135 -0.85 -18.16 -4.63
CA ARG A 135 -1.75 -18.47 -5.75
C ARG A 135 -2.18 -19.94 -5.74
N LEU A 136 -1.26 -20.87 -5.47
CA LEU A 136 -1.58 -22.29 -5.36
C LEU A 136 -2.60 -22.58 -4.24
N GLN A 137 -2.44 -21.95 -3.07
CA GLN A 137 -3.40 -22.13 -1.99
C GLN A 137 -4.75 -21.48 -2.31
N MET A 138 -4.74 -20.29 -2.92
CA MET A 138 -5.97 -19.64 -3.40
C MET A 138 -6.71 -20.51 -4.43
N GLU A 139 -6.00 -21.22 -5.31
CA GLU A 139 -6.64 -22.14 -6.28
C GLU A 139 -7.40 -23.29 -5.61
N LYS A 140 -6.82 -23.84 -4.53
CA LYS A 140 -7.47 -24.87 -3.68
C LYS A 140 -8.69 -24.29 -2.97
N ASP A 141 -8.58 -23.11 -2.39
CA ASP A 141 -9.71 -22.49 -1.69
C ASP A 141 -10.84 -22.12 -2.66
N LEU A 142 -10.49 -21.68 -3.88
CA LEU A 142 -11.44 -21.41 -4.96
C LEU A 142 -12.15 -22.67 -5.48
N SER A 143 -11.61 -23.88 -5.27
CA SER A 143 -12.24 -25.15 -5.69
C SER A 143 -13.17 -25.75 -4.65
N LEU A 144 -13.22 -25.20 -3.43
CA LEU A 144 -14.12 -25.69 -2.37
C LEU A 144 -15.60 -25.69 -2.82
N PRO A 145 -16.41 -26.67 -2.40
CA PRO A 145 -17.86 -26.65 -2.66
C PRO A 145 -18.55 -25.52 -1.88
N GLY A 146 -19.72 -25.07 -2.36
CA GLY A 146 -20.48 -24.00 -1.70
C GLY A 146 -19.79 -22.62 -1.73
N LEU A 147 -20.06 -21.80 -0.70
CA LEU A 147 -19.45 -20.50 -0.42
C LEU A 147 -18.95 -20.40 1.03
N PRO A 148 -18.02 -21.26 1.46
CA PRO A 148 -17.38 -21.14 2.77
C PRO A 148 -16.42 -19.93 2.78
N LEU A 149 -16.07 -19.48 3.98
CA LEU A 149 -15.21 -18.31 4.17
C LEU A 149 -13.90 -18.35 3.35
N PRO A 150 -13.10 -19.43 3.34
CA PRO A 150 -11.84 -19.45 2.58
C PRO A 150 -12.02 -19.19 1.09
N LYS A 151 -13.10 -19.71 0.50
CA LYS A 151 -13.41 -19.53 -0.93
C LYS A 151 -13.74 -18.08 -1.26
N VAL A 152 -14.53 -17.43 -0.42
CA VAL A 152 -14.90 -16.01 -0.61
C VAL A 152 -13.68 -15.13 -0.43
N LEU A 153 -12.84 -15.39 0.58
CA LEU A 153 -11.58 -14.66 0.78
C LEU A 153 -10.60 -14.85 -0.38
N ALA A 154 -10.42 -16.08 -0.87
CA ALA A 154 -9.60 -16.36 -2.05
C ALA A 154 -10.11 -15.61 -3.29
N THR A 155 -11.44 -15.59 -3.49
CA THR A 155 -12.08 -14.82 -4.58
C THR A 155 -11.76 -13.34 -4.48
N VAL A 156 -11.89 -12.77 -3.28
CA VAL A 156 -11.60 -11.35 -3.04
C VAL A 156 -10.14 -11.02 -3.31
N VAL A 157 -9.20 -11.83 -2.82
CA VAL A 157 -7.78 -11.63 -3.07
C VAL A 157 -7.44 -11.77 -4.56
N SER A 158 -8.01 -12.76 -5.26
CA SER A 158 -7.84 -12.91 -6.71
C SER A 158 -8.38 -11.71 -7.49
N VAL A 159 -9.54 -11.18 -7.11
CA VAL A 159 -10.10 -9.97 -7.74
C VAL A 159 -9.19 -8.78 -7.45
N MET A 160 -8.72 -8.60 -6.22
CA MET A 160 -7.81 -7.50 -5.86
C MET A 160 -6.52 -7.53 -6.67
N GLU A 161 -5.93 -8.72 -6.84
CA GLU A 161 -4.69 -8.91 -7.61
C GLU A 161 -4.87 -8.52 -9.08
N ARG A 162 -5.99 -8.90 -9.70
CA ARG A 162 -6.28 -8.62 -11.12
C ARG A 162 -6.74 -7.17 -11.38
N THR A 163 -7.40 -6.56 -10.42
CA THR A 163 -8.07 -5.25 -10.61
C THR A 163 -7.37 -4.09 -9.94
N ASN A 164 -6.43 -4.35 -9.02
CA ASN A 164 -5.88 -3.34 -8.14
C ASN A 164 -6.96 -2.57 -7.36
N ILE A 165 -8.09 -3.18 -7.01
CA ILE A 165 -9.05 -2.58 -6.10
C ILE A 165 -8.45 -2.56 -4.67
N ARG A 166 -8.77 -1.54 -3.87
CA ARG A 166 -8.34 -1.49 -2.47
C ARG A 166 -9.19 -2.43 -1.62
N VAL A 167 -8.60 -3.00 -0.57
CA VAL A 167 -9.33 -3.86 0.38
C VAL A 167 -10.64 -3.21 0.86
N GLY A 168 -10.61 -1.90 1.14
CA GLY A 168 -11.79 -1.20 1.68
C GLY A 168 -11.88 -1.36 3.18
N ASN A 169 -12.74 -0.57 3.82
CA ASN A 169 -12.98 -0.63 5.26
C ASN A 169 -14.33 0.04 5.54
N CYS A 170 -15.17 -0.63 6.32
CA CYS A 170 -16.57 -0.24 6.55
C CYS A 170 -16.70 1.14 7.23
N THR A 171 -15.75 1.54 8.09
CA THR A 171 -15.74 2.88 8.69
C THR A 171 -15.60 3.96 7.62
N TYR A 172 -14.77 3.74 6.60
CA TYR A 172 -14.57 4.70 5.51
C TYR A 172 -15.73 4.74 4.52
N GLU A 173 -16.38 3.60 4.30
CA GLU A 173 -17.59 3.48 3.48
C GLU A 173 -18.69 4.36 4.06
N LYS A 174 -19.08 4.11 5.32
CA LYS A 174 -20.15 4.86 6.01
C LYS A 174 -19.86 6.36 6.09
N ALA A 175 -18.60 6.73 6.32
CA ALA A 175 -18.23 8.14 6.50
C ALA A 175 -18.05 8.94 5.21
N ASN A 176 -17.76 8.29 4.06
CA ASN A 176 -17.39 9.01 2.83
C ASN A 176 -18.11 8.53 1.57
N GLY A 177 -19.01 7.55 1.66
CA GLY A 177 -19.65 6.92 0.50
C GLY A 177 -18.65 6.38 -0.51
N SER A 178 -17.52 5.86 -0.02
CA SER A 178 -16.39 5.39 -0.83
C SER A 178 -16.15 3.91 -0.56
N TYR A 179 -16.08 3.11 -1.61
CA TYR A 179 -16.03 1.66 -1.52
C TYR A 179 -14.62 1.11 -1.83
N GLY A 180 -14.24 0.05 -1.14
CA GLY A 180 -13.26 -0.94 -1.59
C GLY A 180 -13.90 -2.32 -1.71
N ILE A 181 -13.11 -3.34 -2.06
CA ILE A 181 -13.62 -4.66 -2.42
C ILE A 181 -14.49 -5.29 -1.33
N THR A 182 -14.12 -5.19 -0.05
CA THR A 182 -14.88 -5.81 1.07
C THR A 182 -16.12 -5.02 1.47
N THR A 183 -16.34 -3.84 0.89
CA THR A 183 -17.49 -2.97 1.18
C THR A 183 -18.39 -2.78 -0.04
N MET A 184 -18.09 -3.48 -1.14
CA MET A 184 -18.90 -3.37 -2.35
C MET A 184 -20.30 -3.91 -2.12
N LYS A 185 -21.25 -3.34 -2.84
CA LYS A 185 -22.64 -3.78 -2.88
C LYS A 185 -22.94 -4.43 -4.22
N ASP A 186 -24.02 -5.18 -4.30
CA ASP A 186 -24.43 -5.88 -5.54
C ASP A 186 -24.56 -4.95 -6.74
N GLN A 187 -25.08 -3.74 -6.53
CA GLN A 187 -25.23 -2.72 -7.57
C GLN A 187 -23.90 -2.25 -8.19
N HIS A 188 -22.77 -2.47 -7.52
CA HIS A 188 -21.45 -2.07 -8.04
C HIS A 188 -20.89 -3.09 -9.03
N VAL A 189 -21.55 -4.23 -9.23
CA VAL A 189 -21.02 -5.31 -10.06
C VAL A 189 -22.05 -5.84 -11.03
N LYS A 190 -21.63 -5.95 -12.29
CA LYS A 190 -22.37 -6.62 -13.35
C LYS A 190 -21.60 -7.84 -13.81
N VAL A 191 -22.21 -9.02 -13.68
CA VAL A 191 -21.65 -10.28 -14.18
C VAL A 191 -22.38 -10.72 -15.44
N GLN A 192 -21.64 -10.97 -16.52
CA GLN A 192 -22.18 -11.45 -17.80
C GLN A 192 -21.29 -12.57 -18.35
N GLY A 193 -21.75 -13.83 -18.24
CA GLY A 193 -20.97 -14.99 -18.65
C GLY A 193 -19.65 -15.08 -17.89
N ALA A 194 -18.53 -14.95 -18.59
CA ALA A 194 -17.19 -14.94 -18.00
C ALA A 194 -16.68 -13.52 -17.64
N SER A 195 -17.43 -12.47 -18.00
CA SER A 195 -17.03 -11.09 -17.78
C SER A 195 -17.62 -10.54 -16.48
N ILE A 196 -16.81 -9.82 -15.70
CA ILE A 196 -17.23 -9.11 -14.50
C ILE A 196 -16.83 -7.65 -14.68
N LYS A 197 -17.80 -6.74 -14.52
CA LYS A 197 -17.60 -5.30 -14.55
C LYS A 197 -17.84 -4.72 -13.16
N PHE A 198 -16.84 -4.05 -12.61
CA PHE A 198 -16.90 -3.34 -11.32
C PHE A 198 -17.00 -1.83 -11.58
N SER A 199 -18.09 -1.20 -11.16
CA SER A 199 -18.32 0.23 -11.31
C SER A 199 -18.69 0.85 -9.96
N PHE A 200 -17.79 1.66 -9.38
CA PHE A 200 -17.97 2.18 -8.02
C PHE A 200 -17.17 3.46 -7.75
N LYS A 201 -17.59 4.21 -6.73
CA LYS A 201 -16.86 5.36 -6.21
C LYS A 201 -15.87 4.92 -5.13
N GLY A 202 -14.58 5.03 -5.40
CA GLY A 202 -13.49 4.64 -4.52
C GLY A 202 -13.00 5.75 -3.59
N LYS A 203 -11.82 5.52 -2.99
CA LYS A 203 -11.16 6.44 -2.05
C LYS A 203 -11.00 7.85 -2.66
N LYS A 204 -11.33 8.88 -1.88
CA LYS A 204 -11.32 10.30 -2.31
C LYS A 204 -12.29 10.59 -3.48
N GLY A 205 -13.31 9.77 -3.66
CA GLY A 205 -14.33 9.99 -4.68
C GLY A 205 -13.90 9.66 -6.11
N VAL A 206 -12.75 9.01 -6.30
CA VAL A 206 -12.30 8.56 -7.63
C VAL A 206 -13.24 7.47 -8.14
N TYR A 207 -13.84 7.67 -9.31
CA TYR A 207 -14.66 6.65 -9.95
C TYR A 207 -13.77 5.59 -10.61
N HIS A 208 -14.15 4.34 -10.40
CA HIS A 208 -13.51 3.18 -10.97
C HIS A 208 -14.50 2.46 -11.88
N ASP A 209 -14.04 2.14 -13.09
CA ASP A 209 -14.73 1.25 -14.01
C ASP A 209 -13.72 0.22 -14.50
N ILE A 210 -13.87 -1.03 -14.04
CA ILE A 210 -12.86 -2.09 -14.21
C ILE A 210 -13.52 -3.37 -14.70
N ASP A 211 -13.02 -3.88 -15.82
CA ASP A 211 -13.48 -5.12 -16.42
C ASP A 211 -12.45 -6.23 -16.23
N ILE A 212 -12.91 -7.43 -15.84
CA ILE A 212 -12.10 -8.64 -15.82
C ILE A 212 -12.84 -9.79 -16.50
N LYS A 213 -12.08 -10.71 -17.11
CA LYS A 213 -12.62 -11.93 -17.71
C LYS A 213 -12.06 -13.15 -16.97
N SER A 214 -12.94 -13.94 -16.36
CA SER A 214 -12.60 -15.21 -15.73
C SER A 214 -13.90 -15.98 -15.46
N LYS A 215 -14.08 -17.13 -16.13
CA LYS A 215 -15.27 -17.97 -15.93
C LYS A 215 -15.43 -18.43 -14.47
N LYS A 216 -14.32 -18.82 -13.83
CA LYS A 216 -14.30 -19.28 -12.43
C LYS A 216 -14.69 -18.14 -11.48
N LEU A 217 -14.04 -16.98 -11.57
CA LEU A 217 -14.35 -15.85 -10.69
C LEU A 217 -15.76 -15.31 -10.95
N ALA A 218 -16.20 -15.22 -12.22
CA ALA A 218 -17.53 -14.73 -12.57
C ALA A 218 -18.63 -15.59 -11.92
N SER A 219 -18.47 -16.92 -11.97
CA SER A 219 -19.39 -17.83 -11.31
C SER A 219 -19.41 -17.65 -9.79
N ILE A 220 -18.27 -17.48 -9.13
CA ILE A 220 -18.22 -17.31 -7.67
C ILE A 220 -18.77 -15.94 -7.26
N VAL A 221 -18.35 -14.85 -7.92
CA VAL A 221 -18.87 -13.49 -7.67
C VAL A 221 -20.37 -13.44 -7.88
N LYS A 222 -20.90 -14.11 -8.91
CA LYS A 222 -22.35 -14.20 -9.13
C LYS A 222 -23.05 -14.92 -7.98
N LYS A 223 -22.52 -16.05 -7.52
CA LYS A 223 -23.07 -16.76 -6.35
C LYS A 223 -23.03 -15.92 -5.08
N CYS A 224 -21.99 -15.11 -4.87
CA CYS A 224 -21.95 -14.18 -3.74
C CYS A 224 -23.02 -13.10 -3.87
N GLN A 225 -23.19 -12.52 -5.07
CA GLN A 225 -24.25 -11.54 -5.39
C GLN A 225 -25.67 -12.12 -5.21
N ASP A 226 -25.85 -13.43 -5.39
CA ASP A 226 -27.14 -14.09 -5.22
C ASP A 226 -27.45 -14.43 -3.76
N ILE A 227 -26.50 -14.23 -2.82
CA ILE A 227 -26.80 -14.33 -1.38
C ILE A 227 -27.73 -13.17 -1.01
N PRO A 228 -28.84 -13.42 -0.29
CA PRO A 228 -29.72 -12.33 0.15
C PRO A 228 -28.96 -11.32 1.01
N GLY A 229 -28.97 -10.05 0.61
CA GLY A 229 -28.24 -9.00 1.29
C GLY A 229 -28.08 -7.77 0.40
N LYS A 230 -27.22 -6.85 0.84
CA LYS A 230 -26.74 -5.73 -0.01
C LYS A 230 -25.24 -5.86 -0.28
N GLU A 231 -24.52 -6.65 0.50
CA GLU A 231 -23.06 -6.76 0.42
C GLU A 231 -22.71 -7.74 -0.69
N LEU A 232 -21.76 -7.37 -1.54
CA LEU A 232 -21.39 -8.23 -2.67
C LEU A 232 -20.69 -9.51 -2.22
N PHE A 233 -19.77 -9.41 -1.25
CA PHE A 233 -19.00 -10.54 -0.78
C PHE A 233 -19.54 -10.99 0.58
N GLN A 234 -20.26 -12.10 0.54
CA GLN A 234 -20.84 -12.77 1.69
C GLN A 234 -20.49 -14.26 1.63
N TYR A 235 -20.51 -14.93 2.78
CA TYR A 235 -20.28 -16.37 2.91
C TYR A 235 -21.33 -17.00 3.82
N TYR A 236 -21.46 -18.33 3.76
CA TYR A 236 -22.23 -19.11 4.73
C TYR A 236 -21.28 -19.74 5.74
N ASP A 237 -21.56 -19.55 7.03
CA ASP A 237 -20.84 -20.23 8.11
C ASP A 237 -21.30 -21.69 8.29
N GLU A 238 -20.68 -22.40 9.23
CA GLU A 238 -20.95 -23.81 9.50
C GLU A 238 -22.39 -24.08 9.95
N ASN A 239 -23.08 -23.05 10.47
CA ASN A 239 -24.49 -23.13 10.86
C ASN A 239 -25.44 -22.72 9.72
N GLY A 240 -24.92 -22.49 8.52
CA GLY A 240 -25.68 -22.01 7.36
C GLY A 240 -26.12 -20.55 7.48
N GLN A 241 -25.57 -19.78 8.43
CA GLN A 241 -25.89 -18.36 8.55
C GLN A 241 -25.05 -17.54 7.58
N ARG A 242 -25.69 -16.56 6.93
CA ARG A 242 -24.98 -15.60 6.08
C ARG A 242 -24.14 -14.66 6.95
N ARG A 243 -22.93 -14.38 6.48
CA ARG A 243 -21.98 -13.45 7.11
C ARG A 243 -21.34 -12.57 6.04
N ASP A 244 -21.07 -11.32 6.37
CA ASP A 244 -20.25 -10.43 5.56
C ASP A 244 -18.75 -10.70 5.82
N ILE A 245 -17.90 -10.17 4.95
CA ILE A 245 -16.46 -10.16 5.16
C ILE A 245 -15.98 -8.75 5.50
N ASP A 246 -14.86 -8.65 6.20
CA ASP A 246 -14.20 -7.38 6.44
C ASP A 246 -12.73 -7.35 6.02
N SER A 247 -12.14 -6.16 6.14
CA SER A 247 -10.74 -5.93 5.78
C SER A 247 -9.74 -6.66 6.69
N GLY A 248 -10.11 -6.94 7.93
CA GLY A 248 -9.32 -7.73 8.88
C GLY A 248 -9.21 -9.16 8.39
N MET A 249 -10.35 -9.80 8.09
CA MET A 249 -10.43 -11.17 7.58
C MET A 249 -9.57 -11.37 6.31
N VAL A 250 -9.63 -10.43 5.36
CA VAL A 250 -8.79 -10.49 4.15
C VAL A 250 -7.30 -10.39 4.47
N ASN A 251 -6.91 -9.48 5.37
CA ASN A 251 -5.51 -9.36 5.75
C ASN A 251 -5.02 -10.57 6.55
N ASP A 252 -5.86 -11.16 7.40
CA ASP A 252 -5.51 -12.32 8.19
C ASP A 252 -5.40 -13.57 7.32
N TYR A 253 -6.22 -13.69 6.28
CA TYR A 253 -6.05 -14.70 5.24
C TYR A 253 -4.71 -14.56 4.51
N ILE A 254 -4.38 -13.36 4.00
CA ILE A 254 -3.08 -13.13 3.33
C ILE A 254 -1.91 -13.40 4.29
N LYS A 255 -2.00 -12.97 5.55
CA LYS A 255 -0.98 -13.25 6.56
C LYS A 255 -0.85 -14.75 6.83
N GLY A 256 -1.96 -15.47 6.98
CA GLY A 256 -1.96 -16.92 7.19
C GLY A 256 -1.21 -17.64 6.06
N LEU A 257 -1.46 -17.25 4.81
CA LEU A 257 -0.79 -17.83 3.64
C LEU A 257 0.67 -17.40 3.46
N THR A 258 1.10 -16.35 4.15
CA THR A 258 2.45 -15.78 4.01
C THR A 258 3.25 -15.77 5.31
N ASN A 259 2.83 -16.55 6.31
CA ASN A 259 3.46 -16.62 7.63
C ASN A 259 3.60 -15.24 8.31
N GLY A 260 2.54 -14.43 8.25
CA GLY A 260 2.45 -13.12 8.90
C GLY A 260 3.22 -11.99 8.19
N ASN A 261 3.84 -12.27 7.04
CA ASN A 261 4.77 -11.31 6.45
C ASN A 261 4.07 -10.21 5.64
N PHE A 262 2.95 -10.50 4.99
CA PHE A 262 2.39 -9.60 3.98
C PHE A 262 0.91 -9.30 4.18
N THR A 263 0.45 -8.28 3.48
CA THR A 263 -0.88 -7.70 3.58
C THR A 263 -1.43 -7.38 2.19
N ALA A 264 -2.70 -6.98 2.14
CA ALA A 264 -3.34 -6.48 0.92
C ALA A 264 -2.58 -5.31 0.24
N LYS A 265 -1.81 -4.53 1.01
CA LYS A 265 -1.04 -3.41 0.47
C LYS A 265 0.17 -3.88 -0.35
N ASP A 266 0.75 -5.01 0.02
CA ASP A 266 1.93 -5.57 -0.64
C ASP A 266 1.57 -6.05 -2.06
N LEU A 267 0.41 -6.68 -2.23
CA LEU A 267 -0.17 -7.01 -3.54
C LEU A 267 -0.22 -5.80 -4.49
N ARG A 268 -0.72 -4.66 -4.00
CA ARG A 268 -0.81 -3.44 -4.80
C ARG A 268 0.54 -2.80 -5.10
N THR A 269 1.53 -2.99 -4.22
CA THR A 269 2.89 -2.47 -4.38
C THR A 269 3.65 -3.31 -5.41
N TRP A 270 3.44 -4.62 -5.36
CA TRP A 270 3.90 -5.55 -6.38
C TRP A 270 3.32 -5.21 -7.76
N SER A 271 1.99 -5.14 -7.87
CA SER A 271 1.33 -4.79 -9.13
C SER A 271 1.75 -3.40 -9.63
N GLY A 272 1.84 -2.39 -8.76
CA GLY A 272 2.32 -1.06 -9.13
C GLY A 272 3.74 -1.06 -9.71
N THR A 273 4.61 -1.94 -9.21
CA THR A 273 5.98 -2.07 -9.70
C THR A 273 6.05 -2.85 -11.03
N VAL A 274 5.26 -3.92 -11.16
CA VAL A 274 5.13 -4.66 -12.44
C VAL A 274 4.56 -3.76 -13.54
N GLN A 275 3.51 -2.98 -13.22
CA GLN A 275 2.91 -2.04 -14.17
C GLN A 275 3.87 -0.93 -14.60
N ALA A 276 4.76 -0.47 -13.71
CA ALA A 276 5.82 0.47 -14.10
C ALA A 276 6.80 -0.15 -15.09
N LEU A 277 7.21 -1.41 -14.86
CA LEU A 277 8.08 -2.14 -15.80
C LEU A 277 7.42 -2.29 -17.18
N LEU A 278 6.14 -2.67 -17.22
CA LEU A 278 5.36 -2.76 -18.46
C LEU A 278 5.22 -1.42 -19.17
N ALA A 279 4.93 -0.34 -18.43
CA ALA A 279 4.84 1.00 -19.01
C ALA A 279 6.17 1.45 -19.61
N PHE A 280 7.30 1.14 -18.96
CA PHE A 280 8.62 1.43 -19.50
C PHE A 280 8.95 0.62 -20.75
N LYS A 281 8.47 -0.63 -20.85
CA LYS A 281 8.53 -1.40 -22.09
C LYS A 281 7.75 -0.71 -23.20
N GLU A 282 6.49 -0.35 -22.94
CA GLU A 282 5.61 0.28 -23.93
C GLU A 282 6.16 1.61 -24.46
N LEU A 283 6.72 2.45 -23.57
CA LEU A 283 7.29 3.74 -23.94
C LEU A 283 8.65 3.65 -24.64
N GLY A 284 9.31 2.50 -24.58
CA GLY A 284 10.65 2.30 -25.09
C GLY A 284 11.72 3.13 -24.36
N LEU A 285 12.96 3.02 -24.83
CA LEU A 285 14.06 3.86 -24.37
C LEU A 285 14.14 5.15 -25.19
N SER A 286 14.90 6.11 -24.69
CA SER A 286 15.10 7.38 -25.39
C SER A 286 16.54 7.84 -25.29
N ASP A 287 16.99 8.57 -26.33
CA ASP A 287 18.37 9.01 -26.41
C ASP A 287 18.66 10.27 -25.59
N THR A 288 17.64 11.08 -25.31
CA THR A 288 17.77 12.33 -24.58
C THR A 288 17.26 12.22 -23.15
N GLN A 289 17.97 12.86 -22.21
CA GLN A 289 17.57 12.92 -20.80
C GLN A 289 16.20 13.58 -20.60
N THR A 290 15.87 14.58 -21.44
CA THR A 290 14.57 15.25 -21.43
C THR A 290 13.45 14.27 -21.76
N GLN A 291 13.61 13.44 -22.79
CA GLN A 291 12.61 12.45 -23.16
C GLN A 291 12.52 11.33 -22.10
N THR A 292 13.64 10.87 -21.53
CA THR A 292 13.64 9.91 -20.41
C THR A 292 12.80 10.43 -19.24
N LYS A 293 12.97 11.69 -18.83
CA LYS A 293 12.17 12.31 -17.77
C LYS A 293 10.67 12.37 -18.12
N ARG A 294 10.33 12.68 -19.38
CA ARG A 294 8.94 12.67 -19.86
C ARG A 294 8.34 11.27 -19.81
N ASN A 295 9.07 10.25 -20.25
CA ASN A 295 8.62 8.86 -20.22
C ASN A 295 8.40 8.38 -18.78
N ILE A 296 9.26 8.75 -17.82
CA ILE A 296 9.03 8.43 -16.39
C ILE A 296 7.73 9.03 -15.87
N VAL A 297 7.45 10.28 -16.24
CA VAL A 297 6.20 10.94 -15.87
C VAL A 297 5.00 10.20 -16.46
N GLN A 298 5.06 9.84 -17.75
CA GLN A 298 3.99 9.12 -18.45
C GLN A 298 3.79 7.70 -17.90
N ALA A 299 4.86 6.96 -17.62
CA ALA A 299 4.79 5.64 -16.98
C ALA A 299 4.10 5.72 -15.61
N LEU A 300 4.46 6.72 -14.80
CA LEU A 300 3.81 6.93 -13.50
C LEU A 300 2.33 7.33 -13.64
N ASP A 301 1.95 8.02 -14.72
CA ASP A 301 0.54 8.29 -15.01
C ASP A 301 -0.24 7.02 -15.32
N MET A 302 0.32 6.13 -16.14
CA MET A 302 -0.27 4.82 -16.45
C MET A 302 -0.47 4.00 -15.17
N VAL A 303 0.56 3.91 -14.32
CA VAL A 303 0.44 3.23 -13.01
C VAL A 303 -0.59 3.93 -12.10
N SER A 304 -0.64 5.26 -12.12
CA SER A 304 -1.58 6.02 -11.31
C SER A 304 -3.04 5.73 -11.68
N LYS A 305 -3.33 5.62 -12.98
CA LYS A 305 -4.63 5.24 -13.52
C LYS A 305 -4.99 3.81 -13.11
N ALA A 306 -4.07 2.85 -13.30
CA ALA A 306 -4.29 1.45 -12.93
C ALA A 306 -4.56 1.26 -11.42
N LEU A 307 -3.87 2.00 -10.55
CA LEU A 307 -4.04 1.88 -9.10
C LEU A 307 -5.13 2.78 -8.51
N GLY A 308 -5.67 3.73 -9.29
CA GLY A 308 -6.52 4.83 -8.81
C GLY A 308 -5.87 5.65 -7.70
N ASN A 309 -4.64 6.07 -7.93
CA ASN A 309 -3.83 6.92 -7.04
C ASN A 309 -3.35 8.15 -7.82
N THR A 310 -2.82 9.17 -7.13
CA THR A 310 -2.07 10.24 -7.80
C THR A 310 -0.67 9.77 -8.17
N ARG A 311 -0.08 10.32 -9.24
CA ARG A 311 1.32 10.10 -9.66
C ARG A 311 2.32 10.13 -8.51
N THR A 312 2.29 11.17 -7.68
CA THR A 312 3.19 11.36 -6.52
C THR A 312 3.07 10.23 -5.50
N VAL A 313 1.85 9.75 -5.26
CA VAL A 313 1.60 8.63 -4.37
C VAL A 313 2.12 7.33 -4.96
N CYS A 314 1.95 7.09 -6.26
CA CYS A 314 2.52 5.92 -6.94
C CYS A 314 4.04 5.91 -6.85
N LYS A 315 4.70 7.02 -7.23
CA LYS A 315 6.16 7.16 -7.17
C LYS A 315 6.70 6.93 -5.76
N LYS A 316 6.04 7.48 -4.75
CA LYS A 316 6.54 7.42 -3.36
C LYS A 316 6.23 6.09 -2.66
N TYR A 317 5.13 5.42 -3.00
CA TYR A 317 4.61 4.30 -2.20
C TYR A 317 4.33 2.99 -2.92
N TYR A 318 4.22 2.96 -4.24
CA TYR A 318 3.77 1.77 -4.98
C TYR A 318 4.74 1.31 -6.07
N VAL A 319 5.58 2.20 -6.61
CA VAL A 319 6.59 1.84 -7.61
C VAL A 319 7.95 1.71 -6.93
N HIS A 320 8.60 0.56 -7.09
CA HIS A 320 9.94 0.35 -6.56
C HIS A 320 10.94 1.33 -7.23
N PRO A 321 11.69 2.15 -6.46
CA PRO A 321 12.53 3.21 -7.02
C PRO A 321 13.64 2.69 -7.93
N LEU A 322 14.18 1.50 -7.65
CA LEU A 322 15.12 0.81 -8.54
C LEU A 322 14.64 0.72 -9.99
N ILE A 323 13.34 0.46 -10.24
CA ILE A 323 12.84 0.34 -11.61
C ILE A 323 12.93 1.67 -12.35
N ILE A 324 12.63 2.77 -11.64
CA ILE A 324 12.79 4.13 -12.19
C ILE A 324 14.27 4.43 -12.42
N GLY A 325 15.14 4.11 -11.45
CA GLY A 325 16.58 4.35 -11.57
C GLY A 325 17.22 3.58 -12.73
N LEU A 326 16.86 2.31 -12.92
CA LEU A 326 17.35 1.51 -14.06
C LEU A 326 16.88 2.07 -15.41
N TYR A 327 15.68 2.64 -15.46
CA TYR A 327 15.19 3.33 -16.66
C TYR A 327 15.95 4.64 -16.90
N GLU A 328 16.21 5.43 -15.85
CA GLU A 328 17.00 6.65 -15.92
C GLU A 328 18.43 6.41 -16.43
N THR A 329 19.07 5.32 -16.02
CA THR A 329 20.43 4.96 -16.45
C THR A 329 20.47 4.10 -17.72
N LYS A 330 19.32 3.85 -18.37
CA LYS A 330 19.15 2.90 -19.49
C LYS A 330 19.56 1.46 -19.19
N SER A 331 19.93 1.13 -17.95
CA SER A 331 20.34 -0.22 -17.55
C SER A 331 19.17 -1.21 -17.48
N ILE A 332 17.93 -0.71 -17.59
CA ILE A 332 16.72 -1.53 -17.70
C ILE A 332 16.63 -2.29 -19.04
N GLU A 333 17.32 -1.81 -20.09
CA GLU A 333 17.20 -2.32 -21.46
C GLU A 333 17.34 -3.85 -21.56
N LYS A 334 18.38 -4.38 -20.90
CA LYS A 334 18.67 -5.82 -20.89
C LYS A 334 17.50 -6.66 -20.37
N TYR A 335 16.70 -6.11 -19.44
CA TYR A 335 15.53 -6.78 -18.88
C TYR A 335 14.29 -6.59 -19.76
N LEU A 336 14.18 -5.45 -20.47
CA LEU A 336 13.05 -5.21 -21.39
C LEU A 336 13.14 -6.10 -22.63
N ARG A 337 14.33 -6.35 -23.16
CA ARG A 337 14.53 -7.27 -24.29
C ARG A 337 14.08 -8.71 -23.98
N ASP A 338 14.18 -9.11 -22.71
CA ASP A 338 13.71 -10.43 -22.27
C ASP A 338 12.17 -10.52 -22.24
N LEU A 339 11.45 -9.38 -22.20
CA LEU A 339 9.99 -9.35 -22.35
C LEU A 339 9.55 -9.50 -23.83
N ASP A 340 10.42 -9.21 -24.81
CA ASP A 340 10.10 -9.31 -26.24
C ASP A 340 10.12 -10.75 -26.74
N LYS A 341 10.79 -11.62 -25.99
CA LYS A 341 10.76 -13.06 -26.20
C LYS A 341 9.53 -13.63 -25.50
N ILE A 342 8.49 -13.93 -26.30
CA ILE A 342 7.45 -14.96 -26.09
C ILE A 342 6.05 -14.43 -25.72
N GLU A 343 5.15 -14.52 -26.70
CA GLU A 343 3.70 -14.69 -26.55
C GLU A 343 3.41 -16.10 -26.04
N GLU A 344 2.84 -16.24 -24.85
CA GLU A 344 2.04 -17.42 -24.44
C GLU A 344 1.57 -17.21 -23.00
N ASP A 345 0.27 -17.42 -22.80
CA ASP A 345 -0.44 -17.50 -21.53
C ASP A 345 -0.24 -18.93 -20.98
N ASP A 346 0.42 -19.10 -19.82
CA ASP A 346 0.87 -20.42 -19.35
C ASP A 346 -0.07 -21.09 -18.34
N ASP A 347 -1.22 -20.49 -18.04
CA ASP A 347 -2.29 -21.04 -17.19
C ASP A 347 -1.80 -21.55 -15.82
N LYS A 348 -0.67 -21.03 -15.32
CA LYS A 348 0.00 -21.52 -14.10
C LYS A 348 -0.16 -20.57 -12.91
N SER A 349 -0.34 -21.15 -11.73
CA SER A 349 -0.23 -20.55 -10.40
C SER A 349 1.14 -19.95 -10.06
N GLY A 350 2.07 -19.90 -11.02
CA GLY A 350 3.41 -19.35 -10.87
C GLY A 350 3.47 -17.83 -11.06
N LEU A 351 4.68 -17.28 -11.08
CA LEU A 351 4.92 -15.90 -11.50
C LEU A 351 4.75 -15.78 -13.03
N THR A 352 4.07 -14.72 -13.46
CA THR A 352 4.04 -14.27 -14.86
C THR A 352 5.45 -13.92 -15.36
N LYS A 353 5.60 -13.72 -16.67
CA LYS A 353 6.91 -13.41 -17.27
C LYS A 353 7.47 -12.08 -16.75
N GLU A 354 6.61 -11.07 -16.66
CA GLU A 354 6.92 -9.74 -16.13
C GLU A 354 7.34 -9.83 -14.66
N GLU A 355 6.65 -10.66 -13.88
CA GLU A 355 6.96 -10.92 -12.49
C GLU A 355 8.29 -11.65 -12.32
N LYS A 356 8.62 -12.61 -13.19
CA LYS A 356 9.93 -13.29 -13.20
C LYS A 356 11.05 -12.30 -13.52
N ILE A 357 10.85 -11.40 -14.47
CA ILE A 357 11.83 -10.37 -14.82
C ILE A 357 11.99 -9.38 -13.67
N LEU A 358 10.90 -8.94 -13.04
CA LEU A 358 10.96 -8.14 -11.83
C LEU A 358 11.75 -8.86 -10.72
N MET A 359 11.52 -10.15 -10.52
CA MET A 359 12.29 -10.95 -9.55
C MET A 359 13.78 -10.98 -9.87
N ASN A 360 14.16 -11.10 -11.15
CA ASN A 360 15.55 -11.04 -11.58
C ASN A 360 16.16 -9.66 -11.29
N ILE A 361 15.46 -8.58 -11.62
CA ILE A 361 15.89 -7.21 -11.31
C ILE A 361 16.14 -7.04 -9.81
N LEU A 362 15.17 -7.45 -8.98
CA LEU A 362 15.22 -7.31 -7.52
C LEU A 362 16.25 -8.23 -6.86
N LYS A 363 16.60 -9.36 -7.48
CA LYS A 363 17.64 -10.28 -6.98
C LYS A 363 19.05 -9.78 -7.30
N SER A 364 19.24 -9.23 -8.50
CA SER A 364 20.54 -8.80 -9.01
C SER A 364 21.00 -7.43 -8.51
N ASN A 365 20.07 -6.59 -8.05
CA ASN A 365 20.32 -5.21 -7.62
C ASN A 365 19.88 -4.99 -6.19
#